data_AF-A0A537TPE2-F1
#
_entry.id   AF-A0A537TPE2-F1
#
_cell.length_a   1.000
_cell.length_b   1.000
_cell.length_c   1.000
_cell.angle_alpha   90.00
_cell.angle_beta   90.00
_cell.angle_gamma   90.00
#
_symmetry.space_group_name_H-M   'P 1'
#
loop_
_entity.id
_entity.type
_entity.pdbx_description
1 polymer ?
#
loop_
_entity_poly.entity_id
_entity_poly.type
_entity_poly.pdbx_seq_one_letter_code
_entity_poly.pdbx_strand_id
1 'polypeptide(L)' 'MTKPADIPVEQSVKFDVVVNLTTVKALGVTIPDKLLALADEVIE' A
#
# COMPACT_ATOMS: atom_id res chain seq x y z
N MET A 1 -31.17 17.61 -3.60
CA MET A 1 -29.96 17.25 -2.83
C MET A 1 -30.14 15.84 -2.33
N THR A 2 -29.23 14.94 -2.66
CA THR A 2 -29.26 13.55 -2.15
C THR A 2 -28.90 13.58 -0.67
N LYS A 3 -29.68 12.91 0.18
CA LYS A 3 -29.34 12.81 1.61
C LYS A 3 -28.12 11.90 1.72
N PRO A 4 -27.14 12.20 2.60
CA PRO A 4 -25.96 11.35 2.76
C PRO A 4 -26.26 9.86 3.02
N ALA A 5 -27.40 9.55 3.64
CA ALA A 5 -27.86 8.18 3.90
C ALA A 5 -28.28 7.39 2.64
N ASP A 6 -28.51 8.07 1.51
CA ASP A 6 -28.95 7.47 0.24
C ASP A 6 -27.77 7.22 -0.72
N ILE A 7 -26.54 7.54 -0.32
CA ILE A 7 -25.33 7.36 -1.13
C ILE A 7 -24.74 5.96 -0.86
N PRO A 8 -24.53 5.10 -1.87
CA PRO A 8 -23.86 3.82 -1.69
C PRO A 8 -22.44 3.99 -1.17
N VAL A 9 -22.05 3.16 -0.19
CA VAL A 9 -20.65 3.07 0.26
C VAL A 9 -19.88 2.22 -0.74
N GLU A 10 -18.85 2.79 -1.34
CA GLU A 10 -17.91 2.05 -2.17
C GLU A 10 -16.73 1.56 -1.31
N GLN A 11 -16.47 0.25 -1.35
CA GLN A 11 -15.31 -0.36 -0.69
C GLN A 11 -14.25 -0.70 -1.74
N SER A 12 -13.02 -0.22 -1.53
CA SER A 12 -11.92 -0.60 -2.41
C SER A 12 -11.59 -2.09 -2.26
N VAL A 13 -11.42 -2.78 -3.39
CA VAL A 13 -11.13 -4.22 -3.45
C VAL A 13 -9.65 -4.52 -3.77
N LYS A 14 -8.88 -3.51 -4.13
CA LYS A 14 -7.46 -3.63 -4.49
C LYS A 14 -6.63 -2.62 -3.70
N PHE A 15 -5.48 -3.09 -3.25
CA PHE A 15 -4.42 -2.29 -2.66
C PHE A 15 -3.12 -2.65 -3.36
N ASP A 16 -2.28 -1.64 -3.59
CA ASP A 16 -0.95 -1.82 -4.14
C ASP A 16 0.07 -1.83 -2.99
N VAL A 17 1.01 -2.75 -3.06
CA VAL A 17 2.11 -2.88 -2.10
C VAL A 17 3.31 -2.12 -2.64
N VAL A 18 3.64 -1.00 -2.02
CA VAL A 18 4.80 -0.16 -2.41
C VAL A 18 5.88 -0.20 -1.34
N VAL A 19 7.12 -0.49 -1.73
CA VAL A 19 8.27 -0.59 -0.83
C VAL A 19 9.24 0.56 -1.05
N ASN A 20 9.56 1.32 0.01
CA ASN A 20 10.56 2.40 -0.02
C ASN A 20 11.92 1.94 0.51
N LEU A 21 12.90 1.75 -0.38
CA LEU A 21 14.22 1.22 -0.01
C LEU A 21 15.08 2.24 0.75
N THR A 22 14.91 3.54 0.50
CA THR A 22 15.62 4.58 1.28
C THR A 22 15.24 4.52 2.76
N THR A 23 13.97 4.32 3.06
CA THR A 23 13.47 4.18 4.44
C THR A 23 13.98 2.90 5.09
N VAL A 24 13.98 1.78 4.36
CA VAL A 24 14.52 0.49 4.83
C VAL A 24 15.99 0.63 5.23
N LYS A 25 16.80 1.24 4.35
CA LYS A 25 18.23 1.50 4.59
C LYS A 25 18.43 2.43 5.79
N ALA A 26 17.64 3.50 5.90
CA ALA A 26 17.73 4.48 6.98
C ALA A 26 17.35 3.90 8.35
N LEU A 27 16.33 3.04 8.39
CA LEU A 27 15.87 2.40 9.62
C LEU A 27 16.68 1.14 9.98
N GLY A 28 17.56 0.66 9.09
CA GLY A 28 18.36 -0.54 9.32
C GLY A 28 17.53 -1.82 9.47
N VAL A 29 16.32 -1.83 8.89
CA VAL A 29 15.42 -3.00 8.93
C VAL A 29 15.63 -3.88 7.70
N THR A 30 15.38 -5.18 7.83
CA THR A 30 15.43 -6.12 6.70
C THR A 30 14.01 -6.46 6.27
N ILE A 31 13.75 -6.36 4.96
CA ILE A 31 12.48 -6.82 4.38
C ILE A 31 12.63 -8.29 3.95
N PRO A 32 11.70 -9.18 4.33
CA PRO A 32 11.71 -10.55 3.84
C PRO A 32 11.53 -10.63 2.31
N ASP A 33 12.29 -11.47 1.64
CA ASP A 33 12.26 -11.61 0.16
C ASP A 33 10.87 -11.91 -0.38
N LYS A 34 10.06 -12.69 0.36
CA LYS A 34 8.68 -12.99 -0.03
C LYS A 34 7.78 -11.76 -0.02
N LEU A 35 8.01 -10.82 0.90
CA LEU A 35 7.25 -9.58 0.95
C LEU A 35 7.68 -8.64 -0.17
N LEU A 36 8.98 -8.56 -0.44
CA LEU A 36 9.50 -7.77 -1.55
C LEU A 36 9.01 -8.31 -2.91
N ALA A 37 8.92 -9.63 -3.07
CA ALA A 37 8.41 -10.26 -4.27
C ALA A 37 6.90 -10.02 -4.52
N LEU A 38 6.15 -9.59 -3.48
CA LEU A 38 4.75 -9.22 -3.59
C LEU A 38 4.55 -7.72 -3.82
N ALA A 39 5.62 -6.92 -3.85
CA ALA A 39 5.50 -5.49 -4.09
C ALA A 39 5.08 -5.22 -5.54
N ASP A 40 4.05 -4.41 -5.70
CA ASP A 40 3.64 -3.86 -6.99
C ASP A 40 4.64 -2.80 -7.47
N GLU A 41 5.27 -2.08 -6.53
CA GLU A 41 6.27 -1.06 -6.83
C GLU A 41 7.37 -1.00 -5.76
N VAL A 42 8.60 -0.71 -6.20
CA VAL A 42 9.74 -0.45 -5.33
C VAL A 42 10.34 0.90 -5.69
N ILE A 43 10.48 1.79 -4.70
CA ILE A 43 10.99 3.15 -4.88
C ILE A 43 12.29 3.36 -4.09
N GLU A 44 13.18 4.19 -4.62
CA GLU A 44 14.47 4.57 -4.02
C GLU A 44 14.55 6.07 -3.75
#